data_AF-A0A5T1AAL0-F1
#
_entry.id   AF-A0A5T1AAL0-F1
#
_cell.length_a   1.000
_cell.length_b   1.000
_cell.length_c   1.000
_cell.angle_alpha   90.00
_cell.angle_beta   90.00
_cell.angle_gamma   90.00
#
_symmetry.space_group_name_H-M   'P 1'
#
loop_
_entity.id
_entity.type
_entity.pdbx_description
1 polymer ?
#
loop_
_entity_poly.entity_id
_entity_poly.type
_entity_poly.pdbx_seq_one_letter_code
_entity_poly.pdbx_strand_id
1 'polypeptide(L)' 'MPKFEITTLKREELDILLEMIKEFAQYEEMEDSLQCSKEKLETSLFDNQFARAFLLKEDENIIGYMIY' A
#
# COMPACT_ATOMS: atom_id res chain seq x y z
N MET A 1 19.06 16.93 4.59
CA MET A 1 18.56 16.16 3.44
C MET A 1 17.60 15.12 4.01
N PRO A 2 16.39 14.98 3.46
CA PRO A 2 15.46 13.95 3.91
C PRO A 2 16.06 12.56 3.63
N LYS A 3 15.82 11.60 4.53
CA LYS A 3 16.27 10.22 4.36
C LYS A 3 15.17 9.41 3.69
N PHE A 4 15.47 8.83 2.54
CA PHE A 4 14.56 7.92 1.84
C PHE A 4 14.90 6.45 2.15
N GLU A 5 13.88 5.65 2.42
CA GLU A 5 14.03 4.22 2.71
C GLU A 5 12.88 3.42 2.10
N ILE A 6 13.19 2.26 1.52
CA ILE A 6 12.18 1.30 1.09
C ILE A 6 12.10 0.19 2.13
N THR A 7 10.92 -0.04 2.69
CA THR A 7 10.68 -1.04 3.73
C THR A 7 9.58 -2.00 3.31
N THR A 8 9.68 -3.27 3.71
CA THR A 8 8.58 -4.23 3.54
C THR A 8 7.37 -3.80 4.35
N LEU A 9 6.18 -3.90 3.75
CA LEU A 9 4.92 -3.61 4.43
C LEU A 9 4.74 -4.47 5.69
N LYS A 10 4.32 -3.84 6.79
CA LYS A 10 3.85 -4.53 8.00
C LYS A 10 2.32 -4.53 8.09
N ARG A 11 1.74 -5.49 8.84
CA ARG A 11 0.28 -5.58 9.01
C ARG A 11 -0.32 -4.29 9.60
N GLU A 12 0.38 -3.65 10.54
CA GLU A 12 -0.05 -2.37 11.13
C GLU A 12 -0.12 -1.20 10.14
N GLU A 13 0.58 -1.29 9.00
CA GLU A 13 0.66 -0.24 7.98
C GLU A 13 -0.36 -0.47 6.85
N LEU A 14 -1.20 -1.50 6.96
CA LEU A 14 -2.15 -1.89 5.91
C LEU A 14 -3.21 -0.82 5.62
N ASP A 15 -3.65 -0.08 6.65
CA ASP A 15 -4.62 1.01 6.48
C ASP A 15 -4.04 2.13 5.60
N ILE A 16 -2.78 2.48 5.83
CA ILE A 16 -2.05 3.51 5.06
C ILE A 16 -1.92 3.07 3.60
N LEU A 17 -1.56 1.80 3.36
CA LEU A 17 -1.49 1.26 2.00
C LEU A 17 -2.86 1.33 1.29
N LEU A 18 -3.94 0.98 1.98
CA LEU A 18 -5.29 1.02 1.41
C LEU A 18 -5.70 2.45 1.04
N GLU A 19 -5.37 3.44 1.88
CA GLU A 19 -5.60 4.85 1.57
C GLU A 19 -4.85 5.28 0.31
N MET A 20 -3.56 4.96 0.21
CA MET A 20 -2.76 5.29 -0.96
C MET A 20 -3.24 4.61 -2.25
N ILE A 21 -3.74 3.36 -2.16
CA ILE A 21 -4.37 2.69 -3.32
C ILE A 21 -5.64 3.42 -3.75
N LYS A 22 -6.45 3.92 -2.81
CA LYS A 22 -7.65 4.69 -3.12
C LYS A 22 -7.30 6.04 -3.75
N GLU A 23 -6.31 6.75 -3.21
CA GLU A 23 -5.80 7.98 -3.79
C GLU A 23 -5.27 7.76 -5.22
N PHE A 24 -4.57 6.65 -5.45
CA PHE A 24 -4.12 6.29 -6.79
C PHE A 24 -5.29 5.98 -7.73
N ALA A 25 -6.29 5.23 -7.27
CA ALA A 25 -7.50 4.95 -8.06
C ALA A 25 -8.29 6.23 -8.37
N GLN A 26 -8.33 7.19 -7.45
CA GLN A 26 -8.90 8.51 -7.66
C GLN A 26 -8.16 9.28 -8.75
N TYR A 27 -6.83 9.32 -8.68
CA TYR A 27 -6.00 9.98 -9.67
C TYR A 27 -6.19 9.40 -11.08
N GLU A 28 -6.37 8.09 -11.19
CA GLU A 28 -6.58 7.37 -12.45
C GLU A 28 -8.05 7.39 -12.93
N GLU A 29 -8.97 8.05 -12.23
CA GLU A 29 -10.42 8.04 -12.50
C GLU A 29 -11.03 6.61 -12.48
N MET A 30 -10.48 5.72 -11.63
CA MET A 30 -10.83 4.30 -11.52
C MET A 30 -11.45 3.89 -10.18
N GLU A 31 -11.91 4.84 -9.35
CA GLU A 31 -12.50 4.56 -8.02
C GLU A 31 -13.62 3.51 -8.08
N ASP A 32 -14.52 3.62 -9.06
CA ASP A 32 -15.65 2.70 -9.24
C ASP A 32 -15.21 1.26 -9.59
N SER A 33 -13.99 1.11 -10.12
CA SER A 33 -13.40 -0.19 -10.47
C SER A 33 -12.60 -0.81 -9.31
N LEU A 34 -12.42 -0.08 -8.21
CA LEU A 34 -11.60 -0.53 -7.09
C LEU A 34 -12.34 -1.59 -6.26
N GLN A 35 -12.01 -2.86 -6.49
CA GLN A 35 -12.56 -3.99 -5.72
C GLN A 35 -11.77 -4.34 -4.44
N CYS A 36 -10.90 -3.42 -4.02
CA CYS A 36 -9.90 -3.61 -2.99
C CYS A 36 -10.50 -3.31 -1.60
N SER A 37 -10.53 -4.32 -0.72
CA SER A 37 -10.87 -4.16 0.70
C SER A 37 -9.66 -4.51 1.59
N LYS A 38 -9.65 -3.99 2.82
CA LYS A 38 -8.60 -4.29 3.80
C LYS A 38 -8.43 -5.80 4.00
N GLU A 39 -9.53 -6.52 4.16
CA GLU A 39 -9.54 -7.99 4.33
C GLU A 39 -8.89 -8.70 3.13
N LYS A 40 -9.26 -8.31 1.90
CA LYS A 40 -8.67 -8.92 0.69
C LYS A 40 -7.18 -8.64 0.59
N LEU A 41 -6.74 -7.42 0.91
CA LEU A 41 -5.31 -7.08 0.92
C LEU A 41 -4.57 -7.85 2.00
N GLU A 42 -5.13 -7.96 3.21
CA GLU A 42 -4.51 -8.68 4.32
C GLU A 42 -4.28 -10.15 3.95
N THR A 43 -5.33 -10.80 3.43
CA THR A 43 -5.24 -12.18 2.98
C THR A 43 -4.26 -12.35 1.83
N SER A 44 -4.25 -11.45 0.84
CA SER A 44 -3.37 -11.56 -0.33
C SER A 44 -1.90 -11.30 0.00
N LEU A 45 -1.61 -10.31 0.84
CA LEU A 45 -0.25 -9.84 1.14
C LEU A 45 0.41 -10.64 2.27
N PHE A 46 -0.36 -11.12 3.26
CA PHE A 46 0.20 -11.75 4.45
C PHE A 46 -0.19 -13.21 4.64
N ASP A 47 -1.46 -13.58 4.46
CA ASP A 47 -1.93 -14.94 4.78
C ASP A 47 -1.56 -15.93 3.67
N ASN A 48 -1.89 -15.58 2.42
CA ASN A 48 -1.63 -16.41 1.24
C ASN A 48 -0.32 -16.03 0.53
N GLN A 49 0.24 -14.86 0.82
CA GLN A 49 1.45 -14.30 0.17
C GLN A 49 1.38 -14.36 -1.36
N PHE A 50 0.19 -14.14 -1.91
CA PHE A 50 -0.06 -14.11 -3.35
C PHE A 50 0.60 -12.89 -4.01
N ALA A 51 0.75 -11.80 -3.24
CA ALA A 51 1.45 -10.59 -3.63
C ALA A 51 2.35 -10.11 -2.50
N ARG A 52 3.27 -9.20 -2.80
CA ARG A 52 4.13 -8.53 -1.82
C ARG A 52 4.05 -7.03 -2.00
N ALA A 53 4.23 -6.29 -0.90
CA ALA A 53 4.20 -4.85 -0.90
C ALA A 53 5.43 -4.25 -0.23
N PHE A 54 5.94 -3.18 -0.83
CA PHE A 54 6.93 -2.29 -0.24
C PHE A 54 6.35 -0.90 -0.06
N LEU A 55 6.83 -0.21 0.97
CA LEU A 55 6.54 1.19 1.26
C LEU A 55 7.79 2.03 1.09
N LEU A 56 7.65 3.23 0.53
CA LEU A 56 8.67 4.27 0.48
C LEU A 56 8.44 5.22 1.66
N LYS A 57 9.46 5.38 2.50
CA LYS A 57 9.48 6.32 3.63
C LYS A 57 10.39 7.50 3.33
N GLU A 58 9.92 8.69 3.65
CA GLU A 58 10.72 9.91 3.78
C GLU A 58 10.77 10.28 5.27
N ASP A 59 11.93 10.06 5.89
CA ASP A 59 12.12 10.08 7.34
C ASP A 59 11.14 9.12 8.05
N GLU A 60 10.10 9.62 8.71
CA GLU A 60 9.06 8.81 9.38
C GLU A 60 7.74 8.73 8.59
N ASN A 61 7.61 9.47 7.48
CA ASN A 61 6.39 9.54 6.69
C ASN A 61 6.39 8.52 5.57
N ILE A 62 5.29 7.79 5.40
CA ILE A 62 5.08 6.92 4.23
C ILE A 62 4.58 7.81 3.08
N ILE A 63 5.29 7.79 1.96
CA ILE A 63 5.04 8.67 0.81
C ILE A 63 4.80 7.91 -0.51
N GLY A 64 4.87 6.58 -0.49
CA GLY A 64 4.71 5.78 -1.70
C GLY A 64 4.66 4.29 -1.43
N TYR A 65 4.20 3.53 -2.43
CA TYR A 65 4.10 2.07 -2.34
C TYR A 65 4.41 1.39 -3.67
N MET A 66 4.67 0.09 -3.60
CA MET A 66 4.73 -0.81 -4.75
C MET A 66 4.14 -2.17 -4.37
N ILE A 67 3.32 -2.76 -5.23
CA ILE A 67 2.76 -4.11 -5.09
C ILE A 67 3.17 -4.94 -6.31
N TYR A 68 3.61 -6.19 -6.12
CA TYR A 68 3.99 -7.13 -7.17
C TYR A 68 3.65 -8.59 -6.83
#